data_AF-A0A8I2CUU4-F1
#
_entry.id   AF-A0A8I2CUU4-F1
#
_cell.length_a   1.000
_cell.length_b   1.000
_cell.length_c   1.000
_cell.angle_alpha   90.00
_cell.angle_beta   90.00
_cell.angle_gamma   90.00
#
_symmetry.space_group_name_H-M   'P 1'
#
loop_
_entity.id
_entity.type
_entity.pdbx_description
1 polymer ?
#
loop_
_entity_poly.entity_id
_entity_poly.type
_entity_poly.pdbx_seq_one_letter_code
_entity_poly.pdbx_strand_id
1 'polypeptide(L)'
;ETNEINLKGNVVLPKRFSQRIAPRAEAFSAIMNDEKRLVLPMSITGSIKKPIPMVDVSVLSKSFTRYYTTKALDKGLQKLQDKGKLPPATDETRKAIEGVLEGVFKKK
;
A
#
# COMPACT_ATOMS: atom_id res chain seq x y z
N GLU A 1 -15.02 15.16 32.71
CA GLU A 1 -14.18 14.21 31.96
C GLU A 1 -14.76 14.00 30.57
N THR A 2 -13.93 14.13 29.54
CA THR A 2 -14.35 13.88 28.16
C THR A 2 -14.35 12.37 27.94
N ASN A 3 -15.54 11.76 27.98
CA ASN A 3 -15.73 10.32 27.74
C ASN A 3 -15.55 9.93 26.26
N GLU A 4 -14.97 10.80 25.44
CA GLU A 4 -14.77 10.60 24.01
C GLU A 4 -13.48 9.86 23.72
N ILE A 5 -13.51 9.02 22.71
CA ILE A 5 -12.34 8.30 22.20
C ILE A 5 -12.17 8.57 20.71
N ASN A 6 -10.92 8.72 20.30
CA ASN A 6 -10.53 8.80 18.91
C ASN A 6 -9.15 8.15 18.76
N LEU A 7 -9.15 6.84 18.63
CA LEU A 7 -7.94 6.03 18.50
C LEU A 7 -7.74 5.65 17.04
N LYS A 8 -6.48 5.61 16.60
CA LYS A 8 -6.08 5.10 15.29
C LYS A 8 -4.97 4.08 15.49
N GLY A 9 -4.99 3.02 14.70
CA GLY A 9 -3.98 1.98 14.79
C GLY A 9 -4.14 0.94 13.71
N ASN A 10 -3.35 -0.12 13.83
CA ASN A 10 -3.31 -1.21 12.88
C ASN A 10 -3.69 -2.52 13.58
N VAL A 11 -4.57 -3.29 12.96
CA VAL A 11 -4.90 -4.65 13.37
C VAL A 11 -4.17 -5.62 12.47
N VAL A 12 -3.29 -6.43 13.06
CA VAL A 12 -2.58 -7.50 12.34
C VAL A 12 -3.42 -8.76 12.39
N LEU A 13 -3.82 -9.28 11.23
CA LEU A 13 -4.64 -10.47 11.15
C LEU A 13 -3.82 -11.74 11.47
N PRO A 14 -4.47 -12.78 12.01
CA PRO A 14 -3.82 -14.05 12.26
C PRO A 14 -3.16 -14.62 10.99
N LYS A 15 -2.00 -15.29 11.17
CA LYS A 15 -1.22 -15.85 10.05
C LYS A 15 -2.05 -16.77 9.16
N ARG A 16 -2.82 -17.69 9.76
CA ARG A 16 -3.71 -18.62 9.03
C ARG A 16 -4.74 -17.88 8.15
N PHE A 17 -5.31 -16.80 8.66
CA PHE A 17 -6.28 -16.00 7.91
C PHE A 17 -5.61 -15.24 6.76
N SER A 18 -4.47 -14.60 7.05
CA SER A 18 -3.69 -13.86 6.06
C SER A 18 -3.27 -14.75 4.90
N GLN A 19 -2.76 -15.95 5.17
CA GLN A 19 -2.35 -16.92 4.15
C GLN A 19 -3.51 -17.42 3.28
N ARG A 20 -4.73 -17.48 3.81
CA ARG A 20 -5.92 -17.89 3.05
C ARG A 20 -6.47 -16.79 2.16
N ILE A 21 -6.37 -15.53 2.60
CA ILE A 21 -6.96 -14.38 1.89
C ILE A 21 -5.98 -13.77 0.90
N ALA A 22 -4.71 -13.65 1.26
CA ALA A 22 -3.68 -13.02 0.44
C ALA A 22 -3.59 -13.53 -1.00
N PRO A 23 -3.69 -14.85 -1.28
CA PRO A 23 -3.59 -15.35 -2.65
C PRO A 23 -4.80 -14.98 -3.52
N ARG A 24 -5.92 -14.53 -2.93
CA ARG A 24 -7.15 -14.21 -3.67
C ARG A 24 -7.02 -12.96 -4.52
N ALA A 25 -6.14 -12.04 -4.13
CA ALA A 25 -5.86 -10.84 -4.89
C ALA A 25 -4.43 -10.38 -4.62
N GLU A 26 -3.62 -10.25 -5.67
CA GLU A 26 -2.23 -9.81 -5.54
C GLU A 26 -2.10 -8.45 -4.87
N ALA A 27 -3.11 -7.58 -4.99
CA ALA A 27 -3.16 -6.27 -4.37
C ALA A 27 -3.07 -6.33 -2.83
N PHE A 28 -3.43 -7.46 -2.20
CA PHE A 28 -3.28 -7.64 -0.76
C PHE A 28 -1.83 -7.66 -0.28
N SER A 29 -0.86 -7.91 -1.18
CA SER A 29 0.57 -7.73 -0.87
C SER A 29 0.90 -6.30 -0.40
N ALA A 30 0.14 -5.31 -0.86
CA ALA A 30 0.34 -3.89 -0.53
C ALA A 30 0.01 -3.53 0.92
N ILE A 31 -0.68 -4.42 1.65
CA ILE A 31 -1.12 -4.21 3.03
C ILE A 31 -0.59 -5.30 3.96
N MET A 32 0.48 -5.99 3.56
CA MET A 32 1.16 -6.97 4.41
C MET A 32 2.30 -6.34 5.20
N ASN A 33 2.56 -6.89 6.39
CA ASN A 33 3.82 -6.67 7.08
C ASN A 33 4.91 -7.65 6.61
N ASP A 34 6.12 -7.49 7.14
CA ASP A 34 7.30 -8.30 6.81
C ASP A 34 7.10 -9.80 7.11
N GLU A 35 6.23 -10.13 8.06
CA GLU A 35 5.86 -11.50 8.39
C GLU A 35 4.76 -12.09 7.48
N LYS A 36 4.41 -11.39 6.39
CA LYS A 36 3.35 -11.77 5.44
C LYS A 36 1.97 -11.89 6.08
N ARG A 37 1.69 -11.05 7.08
CA ARG A 37 0.38 -10.92 7.73
C ARG A 37 -0.33 -9.67 7.24
N LEU A 38 -1.63 -9.77 6.98
CA LEU A 38 -2.45 -8.63 6.56
C LEU A 38 -2.58 -7.65 7.72
N VAL A 39 -2.38 -6.37 7.42
CA VAL A 39 -2.47 -5.26 8.35
C VAL A 39 -3.63 -4.38 7.92
N LEU A 40 -4.65 -4.28 8.77
CA LEU A 40 -5.81 -3.45 8.53
C LEU A 40 -5.71 -2.16 9.35
N PRO A 41 -5.68 -0.98 8.72
CA PRO A 41 -5.76 0.27 9.45
C PRO A 41 -7.17 0.43 10.00
N MET A 42 -7.28 0.81 11.26
CA MET A 42 -8.51 0.89 12.01
C MET A 42 -8.56 2.20 12.79
N SER A 43 -9.76 2.76 12.92
CA SER A 43 -10.07 3.84 13.84
C SER A 43 -11.13 3.39 14.84
N ILE A 44 -11.08 3.92 16.05
CA ILE A 44 -12.11 3.72 17.08
C ILE A 44 -12.54 5.10 17.54
N THR A 45 -13.77 5.46 17.23
CA THR A 45 -14.36 6.75 17.60
C THR A 45 -15.54 6.58 18.55
N GLY A 46 -16.13 7.69 19.00
CA GLY A 46 -17.32 7.68 19.85
C GLY A 46 -16.95 7.87 21.30
N SER A 47 -17.52 7.05 22.19
CA SER A 47 -17.27 7.16 23.64
C SER A 47 -16.69 5.88 24.22
N ILE A 48 -16.07 5.97 25.40
CA ILE A 48 -15.55 4.80 26.13
C ILE A 48 -16.65 3.75 26.35
N LYS A 49 -17.88 4.17 26.63
CA LYS A 49 -19.03 3.27 26.85
C LYS A 49 -19.58 2.67 25.55
N LYS A 50 -19.34 3.31 24.41
CA LYS A 50 -19.84 2.88 23.10
C LYS A 50 -18.79 3.18 22.01
N PRO A 51 -17.71 2.39 21.97
CA PRO A 51 -16.69 2.53 20.95
C PRO A 51 -17.23 2.07 19.59
N ILE A 52 -16.90 2.81 18.53
CA ILE A 52 -17.28 2.48 17.16
C ILE A 52 -16.00 2.16 16.37
N PRO A 53 -15.64 0.88 16.23
CA PRO A 53 -14.50 0.48 15.42
C PRO A 53 -14.88 0.56 13.94
N MET A 54 -14.02 1.19 13.14
CA MET A 54 -14.15 1.26 11.68
C MET A 54 -12.80 0.99 11.02
N VAL A 55 -12.83 0.29 9.89
CA VAL A 55 -11.65 0.15 9.04
C VAL A 55 -11.41 1.49 8.33
N ASP A 56 -10.17 1.97 8.32
CA ASP A 56 -9.80 3.17 7.57
C ASP A 56 -9.67 2.84 6.08
N VAL A 57 -10.81 2.92 5.38
CA VAL A 57 -10.90 2.67 3.94
C VAL A 57 -10.04 3.63 3.14
N SER A 58 -9.82 4.86 3.64
CA SER A 58 -8.99 5.85 2.93
C SER A 58 -7.53 5.41 2.86
N VAL A 59 -6.99 4.86 3.95
CA VAL A 59 -5.62 4.34 4.02
C VAL A 59 -5.48 3.07 3.17
N LEU A 60 -6.46 2.17 3.21
CA LEU A 60 -6.48 0.99 2.33
C LEU A 60 -6.51 1.37 0.86
N SER A 61 -7.36 2.34 0.49
CA SER A 61 -7.51 2.79 -0.89
C SER A 61 -6.19 3.35 -1.42
N LYS A 62 -5.51 4.21 -0.64
CA LYS A 62 -4.19 4.73 -1.00
C LYS A 62 -3.16 3.61 -1.21
N SER A 63 -3.18 2.58 -0.36
CA SER A 63 -2.25 1.45 -0.45
C SER A 63 -2.48 0.64 -1.73
N PHE A 64 -3.74 0.36 -2.08
CA PHE A 64 -4.08 -0.32 -3.33
C PHE A 64 -3.84 0.54 -4.56
N THR A 65 -4.14 1.83 -4.52
CA THR A 65 -3.82 2.76 -5.61
C THR A 65 -2.31 2.75 -5.87
N ARG A 66 -1.49 2.87 -4.82
CA ARG A 66 -0.03 2.82 -4.93
C ARG A 66 0.45 1.51 -5.56
N TYR A 67 -0.13 0.38 -5.15
CA TYR A 67 0.18 -0.92 -5.75
C TYR A 67 -0.07 -0.94 -7.26
N TYR A 68 -1.25 -0.49 -7.70
CA TYR A 68 -1.59 -0.49 -9.12
C TYR A 68 -0.77 0.53 -9.93
N THR A 69 -0.44 1.69 -9.35
CA THR A 69 0.42 2.67 -10.02
C THR A 69 1.83 2.13 -10.18
N THR A 70 2.43 1.56 -9.12
CA THR A 70 3.75 0.91 -9.21
C THR A 70 3.75 -0.23 -10.21
N LYS A 71 2.74 -1.11 -10.19
CA LYS A 71 2.63 -2.21 -11.15
C LYS A 71 2.48 -1.73 -12.60
N ALA A 72 1.78 -0.62 -12.82
CA ALA A 72 1.66 -0.01 -14.15
C ALA A 72 2.99 0.60 -14.62
N LEU A 73 3.71 1.26 -13.72
CA LEU A 73 5.05 1.79 -13.99
C LEU A 73 6.03 0.66 -14.34
N ASP A 74 6.07 -0.41 -13.56
CA ASP A 74 6.91 -1.58 -13.82
C ASP A 74 6.66 -2.17 -15.21
N LYS A 75 5.38 -2.34 -15.59
CA LYS A 75 5.00 -2.79 -16.93
C LYS A 75 5.41 -1.80 -18.02
N GLY A 76 5.31 -0.50 -17.75
CA GLY A 76 5.73 0.56 -18.68
C GLY A 76 7.24 0.53 -18.90
N LEU A 77 8.02 0.43 -17.82
CA LEU A 77 9.48 0.33 -17.86
C LEU A 77 9.93 -0.94 -18.57
N GLN A 78 9.29 -2.08 -18.29
CA GLN A 78 9.57 -3.34 -18.98
C GLN A 78 9.38 -3.20 -20.49
N LYS A 79 8.24 -2.64 -20.94
CA LYS A 79 7.97 -2.40 -22.36
C LYS A 79 8.98 -1.45 -23.02
N LEU A 80 9.57 -0.52 -22.27
CA LEU A 80 10.59 0.39 -22.77
C LEU A 80 11.96 -0.29 -22.88
N GLN A 81 12.29 -1.20 -21.95
CA GLN A 81 13.48 -2.06 -22.03
C GLN A 81 13.37 -3.04 -23.21
N ASP A 82 12.21 -3.70 -23.36
CA ASP A 82 11.96 -4.64 -24.47
C ASP A 82 12.07 -3.94 -25.84
N LYS A 83 11.78 -2.63 -25.91
CA LYS A 83 11.92 -1.79 -27.10
C LYS A 83 13.32 -1.20 -27.29
N GLY A 84 14.29 -1.55 -26.44
CA GLY A 84 15.66 -1.04 -26.49
C GLY A 84 15.80 0.45 -26.19
N LYS A 85 14.75 1.09 -25.62
CA LYS A 85 14.74 2.52 -25.30
C LYS A 85 15.25 2.84 -23.89
N LEU A 86 15.54 1.82 -23.09
CA LEU A 86 16.13 1.94 -21.76
C LEU A 86 17.33 1.00 -21.61
N PRO A 87 18.39 1.41 -20.90
CA PRO A 87 19.47 0.53 -20.50
C PRO A 87 18.97 -0.61 -19.59
N PRO A 88 19.71 -1.73 -19.47
CA PRO A 88 19.31 -2.88 -18.67
C PRO A 88 18.99 -2.48 -17.23
N ALA A 89 17.97 -3.13 -16.65
CA ALA A 89 17.43 -2.82 -15.33
C ALA A 89 18.43 -3.13 -14.20
N THR A 90 19.40 -2.26 -13.95
CA THR A 90 20.14 -2.25 -12.69
C THR A 90 19.35 -1.45 -11.65
N ASP A 91 19.46 -1.80 -10.36
CA ASP A 91 18.75 -1.13 -9.26
C ASP A 91 19.02 0.38 -9.22
N GLU A 92 20.21 0.81 -9.64
CA GLU A 92 20.59 2.22 -9.77
C GLU A 92 19.83 2.92 -10.91
N THR A 93 19.65 2.24 -12.04
CA THR A 93 18.91 2.77 -13.19
C THR A 93 17.42 2.90 -12.87
N ARG A 94 16.83 1.94 -12.14
CA ARG A 94 15.45 2.05 -11.65
C ARG A 94 15.25 3.26 -10.74
N LYS A 95 16.13 3.43 -9.75
CA LYS A 95 16.07 4.59 -8.83
C LYS A 95 16.25 5.92 -9.55
N ALA A 96 17.14 5.98 -10.55
CA ALA A 96 17.32 7.18 -11.35
C ALA A 96 16.06 7.54 -12.17
N ILE A 97 15.41 6.56 -12.79
CA ILE A 97 14.18 6.77 -13.55
C ILE A 97 13.01 7.16 -12.64
N GLU A 98 12.87 6.53 -11.48
CA GLU A 98 11.87 6.90 -10.47
C GLU A 98 12.08 8.34 -9.98
N GLY A 99 13.33 8.74 -9.67
CA GLY A 99 13.65 10.10 -9.24
C GLY A 99 13.33 11.17 -10.31
N VAL A 100 13.57 10.87 -11.59
CA VAL A 100 13.20 11.76 -12.70
C VAL A 100 11.68 11.85 -12.85
N LEU A 101 10.97 10.71 -12.80
CA LEU A 101 9.52 10.69 -12.89
C LEU A 101 8.86 11.45 -11.73
N GLU A 102 9.29 11.20 -10.48
CA GLU A 102 8.80 11.96 -9.32
C GLU A 102 9.07 13.46 -9.43
N GLY A 103 10.24 13.84 -9.94
CA GLY A 103 10.59 15.24 -10.20
C GLY A 103 9.72 15.91 -11.26
N VAL A 104 9.29 15.18 -12.27
CA VAL A 104 8.35 15.65 -13.31
C VAL A 104 6.91 15.71 -12.78
N PHE A 105 6.49 14.73 -11.98
CA PHE A 105 5.14 14.67 -11.40
C PHE A 105 4.92 15.67 -10.26
N LYS A 106 5.96 16.04 -9.49
CA LYS A 106 5.88 17.09 -8.46
C LYS A 106 5.92 18.52 -9.01
N LYS A 107 6.31 18.70 -10.28
CA LYS A 107 6.44 20.02 -10.93
C LYS A 107 5.17 20.50 -11.63
N LYS A 108 4.04 19.83 -11.43
CA LYS A 108 2.71 20.28 -11.87
C LYS A 108 1.79 20.49 -10.69
#